data_AF-A0A7L4PAE4-F1
#
_entry.id   AF-A0A7L4PAE4-F1
#
_cell.length_a   1.000
_cell.length_b   1.000
_cell.length_c   1.000
_cell.angle_alpha   90.00
_cell.angle_beta   90.00
_cell.angle_gamma   90.00
#
_symmetry.space_group_name_H-M   'P 1'
#
loop_
_entity.id
_entity.type
_entity.pdbx_description
1 polymer ?
#
loop_
_entity_poly.entity_id
_entity_poly.type
_entity_poly.pdbx_seq_one_letter_code
_entity_poly.pdbx_strand_id
1 'polypeptide(L)'
;MQVPWFGLKSSFFLFLLNAPLYLFVWDIPLPYVGLVSGLTYLLAYFLACGRFFAPVVIYAAGASALLANVVFGEVRVLGGKLVELYFLVALAASLIYASTFSRGVGRFLSVVLLLASVALGGVFMVIAAAIWRAAVPTLGFAPWLPEPQDAPIYVALYELWRRIHTYPKNVRCGKQGAISDVRERREAPSGSGQKK
;
A
#
# COMPACT_ATOMS: atom_id res chain seq x y z
N MET A 1 25.07 -9.81 5.91
CA MET A 1 23.76 -9.73 5.23
C MET A 1 22.85 -8.79 6.02
N GLN A 2 22.30 -7.74 5.41
CA GLN A 2 21.27 -6.92 6.06
C GLN A 2 19.96 -7.70 6.08
N VAL A 3 19.35 -7.85 7.26
CA VAL A 3 18.06 -8.53 7.41
C VAL A 3 16.97 -7.70 6.69
N PRO A 4 16.08 -8.30 5.88
CA PRO A 4 15.04 -7.61 5.11
C PRO A 4 13.86 -7.17 6.02
N TRP A 5 14.18 -6.34 7.01
CA TRP A 5 13.26 -5.85 8.03
C TRP A 5 12.07 -5.08 7.44
N PHE A 6 12.26 -4.39 6.32
CA PHE A 6 11.19 -3.62 5.70
C PHE A 6 10.21 -4.54 5.00
N GLY A 7 10.70 -5.53 4.26
CA GLY A 7 9.88 -6.56 3.65
C GLY A 7 9.04 -7.29 4.70
N LEU A 8 9.65 -7.72 5.81
CA LEU A 8 8.94 -8.39 6.90
C LEU A 8 7.83 -7.52 7.50
N LYS A 9 8.13 -6.25 7.79
CA LYS A 9 7.17 -5.29 8.34
C LYS A 9 6.00 -5.02 7.38
N SER A 10 6.30 -4.90 6.09
CA SER A 10 5.28 -4.65 5.07
C SER A 10 4.37 -5.87 4.89
N SER A 11 4.95 -7.08 4.83
CA SER A 11 4.19 -8.33 4.78
C SER A 11 3.32 -8.51 6.02
N PHE A 12 3.80 -8.16 7.21
CA PHE A 12 2.98 -8.17 8.43
C PHE A 12 1.74 -7.28 8.29
N PHE A 13 1.90 -6.03 7.82
CA PHE A 13 0.75 -5.14 7.61
C PHE A 13 -0.18 -5.64 6.49
N LEU A 14 0.37 -6.25 5.44
CA LEU A 14 -0.43 -6.86 4.39
C LEU A 14 -1.38 -7.91 4.97
N PHE A 15 -0.86 -8.84 5.78
CA PHE A 15 -1.69 -9.86 6.42
C PHE A 15 -2.66 -9.28 7.44
N LEU A 16 -2.25 -8.27 8.21
CA LEU A 16 -3.13 -7.59 9.16
C LEU A 16 -4.33 -6.94 8.47
N LEU A 17 -4.10 -6.26 7.34
CA LEU A 17 -5.17 -5.64 6.55
C LEU A 17 -6.05 -6.66 5.83
N ASN A 18 -5.55 -7.85 5.50
CA ASN A 18 -6.37 -8.89 4.87
C ASN A 18 -7.04 -9.84 5.88
N ALA A 19 -6.67 -9.78 7.16
CA ALA A 19 -7.24 -10.63 8.20
C ALA A 19 -8.79 -10.66 8.20
N PRO A 20 -9.50 -9.50 8.12
CA PRO A 20 -10.96 -9.51 8.02
C PRO A 20 -11.46 -10.14 6.72
N LEU A 21 -10.76 -9.93 5.60
CA LEU A 21 -11.19 -10.44 4.30
C LEU A 21 -11.15 -11.96 4.22
N TYR A 22 -10.20 -12.63 4.90
CA TYR A 22 -10.18 -14.10 4.97
C TYR A 22 -11.42 -14.67 5.67
N LEU A 23 -12.01 -13.93 6.60
CA LEU A 23 -13.18 -14.38 7.37
C LEU A 23 -14.49 -14.24 6.60
N PHE A 24 -14.56 -13.29 5.66
CA PHE A 24 -15.80 -12.94 4.94
C PHE A 24 -15.72 -13.19 3.42
N VAL A 25 -14.69 -13.90 2.93
CA VAL A 25 -14.47 -14.11 1.48
C VAL A 25 -15.63 -14.86 0.81
N TRP A 26 -16.36 -15.67 1.56
CA TRP A 26 -17.47 -16.50 1.06
C TRP A 26 -18.76 -15.72 0.83
N ASP A 27 -18.92 -14.57 1.49
CA ASP A 27 -20.16 -13.77 1.46
C ASP A 27 -20.10 -12.63 0.43
N ILE A 28 -18.95 -12.44 -0.22
CA ILE A 28 -18.67 -11.29 -1.08
C ILE A 28 -18.28 -11.78 -2.48
N PRO A 29 -18.80 -11.15 -3.56
CA PRO A 29 -18.34 -11.43 -4.91
C PRO A 29 -16.81 -11.29 -5.03
N LEU A 30 -16.17 -12.33 -5.54
CA LEU A 30 -14.71 -12.40 -5.75
C LEU A 30 -14.07 -11.16 -6.40
N PRO A 31 -14.65 -10.50 -7.43
CA PRO A 31 -14.03 -9.30 -7.99
C PRO A 31 -13.90 -8.15 -6.97
N TYR A 32 -14.87 -7.99 -6.06
CA TYR A 32 -14.87 -6.92 -5.06
C TYR A 32 -13.81 -7.16 -3.98
N VAL A 33 -13.68 -8.41 -3.52
CA VAL A 33 -12.60 -8.81 -2.60
C VAL A 33 -11.25 -8.59 -3.24
N GLY A 34 -11.10 -8.92 -4.53
CA GLY A 34 -9.87 -8.70 -5.30
C GLY A 34 -9.46 -7.23 -5.37
N LEU A 35 -10.40 -6.31 -5.61
CA LEU A 35 -10.12 -4.87 -5.67
C LEU A 35 -9.62 -4.32 -4.33
N VAL A 36 -10.30 -4.67 -3.23
CA VAL A 36 -9.92 -4.19 -1.89
C VAL A 36 -8.59 -4.84 -1.46
N SER A 37 -8.43 -6.15 -1.65
CA SER A 37 -7.18 -6.88 -1.42
C SER A 37 -6.02 -6.24 -2.20
N GLY A 38 -6.19 -5.98 -3.50
CA GLY A 38 -5.16 -5.36 -4.34
C GLY A 38 -4.69 -4.01 -3.79
N LEU A 39 -5.61 -3.21 -3.27
CA LEU A 39 -5.26 -1.93 -2.64
C LEU A 39 -4.45 -2.11 -1.34
N THR A 40 -4.72 -3.17 -0.56
CA THR A 40 -3.98 -3.42 0.70
C THR A 40 -2.48 -3.55 0.50
N TYR A 41 -2.00 -4.01 -0.67
CA TYR A 41 -0.56 -4.06 -0.99
C TYR A 41 0.06 -2.66 -0.90
N LEU A 42 -0.62 -1.67 -1.47
CA LEU A 42 -0.16 -0.29 -1.45
C LEU A 42 -0.24 0.32 -0.04
N LEU A 43 -1.32 0.04 0.68
CA LEU A 43 -1.52 0.55 2.04
C LEU A 43 -0.50 -0.05 3.03
N ALA A 44 -0.22 -1.34 2.92
CA ALA A 44 0.79 -2.03 3.72
C ALA A 44 2.19 -1.42 3.53
N TYR A 45 2.54 -1.06 2.29
CA TYR A 45 3.78 -0.32 2.01
C TYR A 45 3.82 1.04 2.71
N PHE A 46 2.73 1.82 2.66
CA PHE A 46 2.66 3.11 3.36
C PHE A 46 2.76 2.97 4.89
N LEU A 47 2.09 1.97 5.47
CA LEU A 47 2.18 1.65 6.89
C LEU A 47 3.61 1.25 7.28
N ALA A 48 4.29 0.47 6.45
CA ALA A 48 5.69 0.12 6.67
C ALA A 48 6.62 1.34 6.64
N CYS A 49 6.34 2.32 5.78
CA CYS A 49 7.00 3.63 5.77
C CYS A 49 6.68 4.51 6.99
N GLY A 50 5.78 4.09 7.88
CA GLY A 50 5.41 4.81 9.11
C GLY A 50 4.24 5.78 8.93
N ARG A 51 3.45 5.62 7.86
CA ARG A 51 2.32 6.50 7.55
C ARG A 51 1.01 5.79 7.83
N PHE A 52 0.35 6.16 8.93
CA PHE A 52 -0.80 5.40 9.44
C PHE A 52 -2.15 6.00 9.08
N PHE A 53 -2.32 7.31 9.23
CA PHE A 53 -3.63 7.94 9.15
C PHE A 53 -4.32 7.71 7.79
N ALA A 54 -3.72 8.18 6.68
CA ALA A 54 -4.35 8.07 5.37
C ALA A 54 -4.59 6.61 4.95
N PRO A 55 -3.64 5.67 5.12
CA PRO A 55 -3.87 4.27 4.76
C PRO A 55 -4.97 3.60 5.58
N VAL A 56 -5.06 3.90 6.87
CA VAL A 56 -6.14 3.36 7.73
C VAL A 56 -7.50 3.91 7.33
N VAL A 57 -7.61 5.21 7.04
CA VAL A 57 -8.86 5.82 6.58
C VAL A 57 -9.31 5.22 5.26
N ILE A 58 -8.38 5.08 4.31
CA ILE A 58 -8.66 4.46 3.01
C ILE A 58 -9.15 3.03 3.20
N TYR A 59 -8.42 2.22 3.98
CA TYR A 59 -8.81 0.85 4.26
C TYR A 59 -10.18 0.75 4.95
N ALA A 60 -10.44 1.58 5.96
CA ALA A 60 -11.70 1.57 6.69
C ALA A 60 -12.89 1.90 5.77
N ALA A 61 -12.72 2.83 4.83
CA ALA A 61 -13.74 3.13 3.82
C ALA A 61 -14.00 1.91 2.90
N GLY A 62 -12.96 1.19 2.49
CA GLY A 62 -13.09 -0.02 1.68
C GLY A 62 -13.77 -1.17 2.41
N ALA A 63 -13.36 -1.41 3.65
CA ALA A 63 -14.00 -2.39 4.52
C ALA A 63 -15.47 -2.07 4.76
N SER A 64 -15.81 -0.79 4.94
CA SER A 64 -17.19 -0.32 5.08
C SER A 64 -18.00 -0.51 3.79
N ALA A 65 -17.40 -0.27 2.61
CA ALA A 65 -18.04 -0.49 1.32
C ALA A 65 -18.32 -1.99 1.08
N LEU A 66 -17.39 -2.86 1.45
CA LEU A 66 -17.60 -4.32 1.41
C LEU A 66 -18.70 -4.76 2.38
N LEU A 67 -18.66 -4.26 3.62
CA LEU A 67 -19.67 -4.58 4.62
C LEU A 67 -21.06 -4.11 4.18
N ALA A 68 -21.18 -2.92 3.62
CA ALA A 68 -22.43 -2.44 3.05
C ALA A 68 -22.94 -3.36 1.94
N ASN A 69 -22.03 -3.90 1.12
CA ASN A 69 -22.41 -4.86 0.07
C ASN A 69 -22.89 -6.21 0.63
N VAL A 70 -22.35 -6.66 1.77
CA VAL A 70 -22.82 -7.87 2.47
C VAL A 70 -24.19 -7.63 3.11
N VAL A 71 -24.38 -6.50 3.78
CA VAL A 71 -25.59 -6.20 4.55
C VAL A 71 -26.77 -5.80 3.67
N PHE A 72 -26.53 -4.97 2.65
CA PHE A 72 -27.59 -4.37 1.82
C PHE A 72 -27.64 -4.93 0.39
N GLY A 73 -26.74 -5.86 0.03
CA GLY A 73 -26.58 -6.33 -1.35
C GLY A 73 -25.84 -5.33 -2.24
N GLU A 74 -25.98 -5.44 -3.57
CA GLU A 74 -25.28 -4.55 -4.51
C GLU A 74 -25.70 -3.08 -4.36
N VAL A 75 -24.88 -2.29 -3.65
CA VAL A 75 -25.10 -0.85 -3.50
C VAL A 75 -24.56 -0.10 -4.72
N ARG A 76 -25.42 0.74 -5.32
CA ARG A 76 -25.06 1.60 -6.46
C ARG A 76 -25.12 3.08 -6.07
N VAL A 77 -24.13 3.84 -6.51
CA VAL A 77 -24.01 5.28 -6.27
C VAL A 77 -23.59 5.93 -7.57
N LEU A 78 -24.22 7.04 -7.98
CA LEU A 78 -23.87 7.77 -9.22
C LEU A 78 -23.81 6.87 -10.48
N GLY A 79 -24.65 5.81 -10.53
CA GLY A 79 -24.68 4.86 -11.65
C GLY A 79 -23.60 3.77 -11.63
N GLY A 80 -22.63 3.82 -10.71
CA GLY A 80 -21.58 2.81 -10.53
C GLY A 80 -21.79 1.95 -9.28
N LYS A 81 -21.11 0.81 -9.20
CA LYS A 81 -21.07 -0.03 -8.00
C LYS A 81 -20.21 0.62 -6.92
N LEU A 82 -20.69 0.67 -5.68
CA LEU A 82 -20.03 1.38 -4.58
C LEU A 82 -18.57 0.95 -4.39
N VAL A 83 -18.29 -0.36 -4.46
CA VAL A 83 -16.94 -0.91 -4.26
C VAL A 83 -15.98 -0.49 -5.39
N GLU A 84 -16.47 -0.44 -6.63
CA GLU A 84 -15.67 -0.02 -7.79
C GLU A 84 -15.34 1.48 -7.71
N LEU A 85 -16.33 2.30 -7.37
CA LEU A 85 -16.13 3.74 -7.14
C LEU A 85 -15.16 4.00 -5.99
N TYR A 86 -15.32 3.27 -4.88
CA TYR A 86 -14.36 3.30 -3.77
C TYR A 86 -12.96 3.00 -4.27
N PHE A 87 -12.76 1.91 -5.03
CA PHE A 87 -11.44 1.51 -5.50
C PHE A 87 -10.77 2.62 -6.33
N LEU A 88 -11.50 3.23 -7.27
CA LEU A 88 -10.98 4.33 -8.10
C LEU A 88 -10.58 5.54 -7.25
N VAL A 89 -11.44 5.96 -6.32
CA VAL A 89 -11.19 7.10 -5.44
C VAL A 89 -10.02 6.80 -4.50
N ALA A 90 -9.97 5.61 -3.94
CA ALA A 90 -8.93 5.16 -3.02
C ALA A 90 -7.56 5.03 -3.69
N LEU A 91 -7.53 4.54 -4.93
CA LEU A 91 -6.32 4.48 -5.74
C LEU A 91 -5.82 5.89 -6.06
N ALA A 92 -6.71 6.78 -6.53
CA ALA A 92 -6.35 8.17 -6.79
C ALA A 92 -5.83 8.89 -5.53
N ALA A 93 -6.52 8.72 -4.39
CA ALA A 93 -6.09 9.26 -3.10
C ALA A 93 -4.72 8.71 -2.68
N SER A 94 -4.46 7.42 -2.90
CA SER A 94 -3.17 6.78 -2.61
C SER A 94 -2.04 7.34 -3.47
N LEU A 95 -2.30 7.59 -4.76
CA LEU A 95 -1.33 8.19 -5.68
C LEU A 95 -1.04 9.65 -5.32
N ILE A 96 -2.07 10.44 -4.98
CA ILE A 96 -1.88 11.80 -4.47
C ILE A 96 -1.08 11.75 -3.16
N TYR A 97 -1.39 10.82 -2.27
CA TYR A 97 -0.68 10.65 -1.01
C TYR A 97 0.79 10.29 -1.22
N ALA A 98 1.12 9.52 -2.26
CA ALA A 98 2.49 9.19 -2.61
C ALA A 98 3.35 10.44 -2.91
N SER A 99 2.75 11.50 -3.47
CA SER A 99 3.47 12.75 -3.72
C SER A 99 4.05 13.38 -2.44
N THR A 100 3.47 13.09 -1.28
CA THR A 100 3.90 13.66 -0.01
C THR A 100 5.17 13.00 0.55
N PHE A 101 5.73 11.99 -0.11
CA PHE A 101 7.01 11.36 0.25
C PHE A 101 8.24 12.20 -0.16
N SER A 102 8.05 13.28 -0.93
CA SER A 102 9.12 14.19 -1.33
C SER A 102 8.64 15.65 -1.42
N ARG A 103 9.54 16.58 -1.76
CA ARG A 103 9.28 18.02 -1.89
C ARG A 103 9.61 18.52 -3.31
N GLY A 104 8.98 19.62 -3.72
CA GLY A 104 9.20 20.24 -5.04
C GLY A 104 8.96 19.28 -6.20
N VAL A 105 9.88 19.25 -7.17
CA VAL A 105 9.86 18.35 -8.33
C VAL A 105 9.90 16.86 -7.92
N GLY A 106 10.47 16.56 -6.75
CA GLY A 106 10.51 15.20 -6.20
C GLY A 106 9.13 14.61 -5.92
N ARG A 107 8.08 15.44 -5.76
CA ARG A 107 6.69 14.97 -5.58
C ARG A 107 6.22 14.14 -6.77
N PHE A 108 6.40 14.68 -7.98
CA PHE A 108 6.03 13.98 -9.21
C PHE A 108 6.85 12.71 -9.39
N LEU A 109 8.18 12.81 -9.17
CA LEU A 109 9.08 11.68 -9.26
C LEU A 109 8.68 10.55 -8.29
N SER A 110 8.25 10.88 -7.07
CA SER A 110 7.78 9.90 -6.08
C SER A 110 6.57 9.11 -6.60
N VAL A 111 5.59 9.80 -7.20
CA VAL A 111 4.40 9.14 -7.78
C VAL A 111 4.82 8.24 -8.94
N VAL A 112 5.65 8.73 -9.85
CA VAL A 112 6.13 7.96 -11.01
C VAL A 112 6.89 6.71 -10.58
N LEU A 113 7.78 6.82 -9.59
CA LEU A 113 8.56 5.69 -9.10
C LEU A 113 7.71 4.70 -8.31
N LEU A 114 6.71 5.16 -7.58
CA LEU A 114 5.75 4.26 -6.94
C LEU A 114 4.95 3.50 -7.99
N LEU A 115 4.47 4.16 -9.04
CA LEU A 115 3.79 3.49 -10.16
C LEU A 115 4.70 2.47 -10.84
N ALA A 116 5.96 2.82 -11.10
CA ALA A 116 6.94 1.90 -11.64
C ALA A 116 7.18 0.70 -10.70
N SER A 117 7.23 0.94 -9.38
CA SER A 117 7.35 -0.10 -8.36
C SER A 117 6.17 -1.07 -8.40
N VAL A 118 4.94 -0.53 -8.43
CA VAL A 118 3.72 -1.32 -8.50
C VAL A 118 3.66 -2.14 -9.79
N ALA A 119 3.99 -1.54 -10.94
CA ALA A 119 4.00 -2.24 -12.22
C ALA A 119 5.03 -3.39 -12.24
N LEU A 120 6.29 -3.10 -11.89
CA LEU A 120 7.36 -4.11 -11.85
C LEU A 120 7.10 -5.19 -10.80
N GLY A 121 6.58 -4.80 -9.64
CA GLY A 121 6.20 -5.74 -8.60
C GLY A 121 5.00 -6.61 -8.97
N GLY A 122 4.05 -6.09 -9.74
CA GLY A 122 2.95 -6.87 -10.30
C GLY A 122 3.46 -7.96 -11.24
N VAL A 123 4.36 -7.61 -12.16
CA VAL A 123 5.02 -8.60 -13.04
C VAL A 123 5.80 -9.62 -12.22
N PHE A 124 6.57 -9.18 -11.23
CA PHE A 124 7.28 -10.05 -10.30
C PHE A 124 6.32 -11.01 -9.59
N MET A 125 5.20 -10.52 -9.06
CA MET A 125 4.23 -11.34 -8.34
C MET A 125 3.60 -12.40 -9.24
N VAL A 126 3.25 -12.07 -10.48
CA VAL A 126 2.70 -13.05 -11.43
C VAL A 126 3.68 -14.20 -11.67
N ILE A 127 4.95 -13.89 -11.90
CA ILE A 127 5.98 -14.90 -12.18
C ILE A 127 6.35 -15.68 -10.91
N ALA A 128 6.67 -14.97 -9.83
CA ALA A 128 7.14 -15.55 -8.58
C ALA A 128 6.05 -16.40 -7.91
N ALA A 129 4.80 -15.93 -7.89
CA ALA A 129 3.69 -16.72 -7.35
C ALA A 129 3.41 -17.96 -8.20
N ALA A 130 3.49 -17.87 -9.54
CA ALA A 130 3.33 -19.05 -10.40
C ALA A 130 4.39 -20.11 -10.13
N ILE A 131 5.66 -19.71 -10.01
CA ILE A 131 6.77 -20.64 -9.70
C ILE A 131 6.62 -21.20 -8.28
N TRP A 132 6.33 -20.34 -7.29
CA TRP A 132 6.22 -20.75 -5.90
C TRP A 132 5.05 -21.72 -5.68
N ARG A 133 3.88 -21.40 -6.24
CA ARG A 133 2.67 -22.23 -6.09
C ARG A 133 2.72 -23.53 -6.90
N ALA A 134 3.69 -23.69 -7.80
CA ALA A 134 3.98 -25.00 -8.41
C ALA A 134 4.62 -25.97 -7.42
N ALA A 135 5.29 -25.47 -6.37
CA ALA A 135 5.96 -26.27 -5.35
C ALA A 135 5.26 -26.23 -3.98
N VAL A 136 4.54 -25.15 -3.68
CA VAL A 136 3.89 -24.93 -2.39
C VAL A 136 2.37 -24.88 -2.58
N PRO A 137 1.61 -25.80 -1.98
CA PRO A 137 0.16 -25.83 -2.13
C PRO A 137 -0.49 -24.59 -1.50
N THR A 138 -1.54 -24.10 -2.16
CA THR A 138 -2.34 -22.96 -1.70
C THR A 138 -3.27 -23.37 -0.56
N LEU A 139 -3.66 -22.41 0.30
CA LEU A 139 -4.65 -22.64 1.37
C LEU A 139 -6.08 -22.57 0.84
N GLY A 140 -6.26 -22.00 -0.36
CA GLY A 140 -7.53 -22.05 -1.07
C GLY A 140 -8.52 -20.98 -0.64
N PHE A 141 -8.06 -19.86 -0.09
CA PHE A 141 -8.93 -18.72 0.25
C PHE A 141 -9.53 -18.09 -1.02
N ALA A 142 -8.71 -17.38 -1.78
CA ALA A 142 -9.05 -16.89 -3.12
C ALA A 142 -7.75 -16.61 -3.88
N PRO A 143 -7.74 -16.67 -5.22
CA PRO A 143 -6.52 -16.52 -6.02
C PRO A 143 -5.76 -15.20 -5.78
N TRP A 144 -6.50 -14.15 -5.40
CA TRP A 144 -6.07 -12.75 -5.30
C TRP A 144 -5.79 -12.29 -3.87
N LEU A 145 -6.12 -13.11 -2.87
CA LEU A 145 -5.86 -12.81 -1.47
C LEU A 145 -4.42 -13.24 -1.16
N PRO A 146 -3.64 -12.42 -0.43
CA PRO A 146 -2.31 -12.81 -0.05
C PRO A 146 -2.36 -14.03 0.85
N GLU A 147 -1.60 -15.09 0.56
CA GLU A 147 -1.62 -16.29 1.40
C GLU A 147 -0.42 -16.30 2.37
N PRO A 148 -0.60 -16.72 3.63
CA PRO A 148 0.49 -16.78 4.61
C PRO A 148 1.75 -17.52 4.12
N GLN A 149 1.60 -18.62 3.37
CA GLN A 149 2.73 -19.36 2.80
C GLN A 149 3.49 -18.61 1.70
N ASP A 150 2.88 -17.57 1.10
CA ASP A 150 3.51 -16.71 0.10
C ASP A 150 4.32 -15.57 0.75
N ALA A 151 4.42 -15.54 2.09
CA ALA A 151 5.16 -14.52 2.84
C ALA A 151 6.58 -14.25 2.31
N PRO A 152 7.40 -15.25 1.93
CA PRO A 152 8.72 -14.98 1.36
C PRO A 152 8.67 -14.15 0.07
N ILE A 153 7.66 -14.37 -0.77
CA ILE A 153 7.46 -13.61 -2.02
C ILE A 153 7.11 -12.16 -1.70
N TYR A 154 6.22 -11.93 -0.74
CA TYR A 154 5.84 -10.57 -0.34
C TYR A 154 7.01 -9.81 0.30
N VAL A 155 7.85 -10.49 1.09
CA VAL A 155 9.07 -9.87 1.64
C VAL A 155 9.97 -9.39 0.50
N ALA A 156 10.19 -10.22 -0.53
CA ALA A 156 10.98 -9.85 -1.69
C ALA A 156 10.33 -8.71 -2.51
N LEU A 157 9.02 -8.78 -2.73
CA LEU A 157 8.23 -7.74 -3.41
C LEU A 157 8.42 -6.37 -2.75
N TYR A 158 8.25 -6.30 -1.43
CA TYR A 158 8.31 -5.02 -0.71
C TYR A 158 9.72 -4.46 -0.62
N GLU A 159 10.75 -5.31 -0.55
CA GLU A 159 12.14 -4.85 -0.68
C GLU A 159 12.43 -4.31 -2.08
N LEU A 160 11.90 -4.94 -3.13
CA LEU A 160 11.99 -4.44 -4.51
C LEU A 160 11.29 -3.08 -4.64
N TRP A 161 10.05 -2.97 -4.17
CA TRP A 161 9.29 -1.72 -4.17
C TRP A 161 10.03 -0.60 -3.45
N ARG A 162 10.57 -0.90 -2.26
CA ARG A 162 11.35 0.09 -1.51
C ARG A 162 12.56 0.54 -2.30
N ARG A 163 13.34 -0.39 -2.86
CA ARG A 163 14.56 -0.05 -3.62
C ARG A 163 14.26 0.85 -4.82
N ILE A 164 13.17 0.60 -5.54
CA ILE A 164 12.76 1.42 -6.69
C ILE A 164 12.24 2.78 -6.20
N HIS A 165 11.28 2.79 -5.27
CA HIS A 165 10.63 4.01 -4.83
C HIS A 165 11.58 4.98 -4.11
N THR A 166 12.52 4.45 -3.31
CA THR A 166 13.54 5.26 -2.62
C THR A 166 14.86 5.32 -3.38
N TYR A 167 14.91 4.92 -4.65
CA TYR A 167 16.12 5.02 -5.47
C TYR A 167 16.69 6.45 -5.48
N PRO A 168 15.86 7.51 -5.66
CA PRO A 168 16.30 8.86 -5.37
C PRO A 168 16.35 9.05 -3.86
N LYS A 169 17.49 9.49 -3.34
CA LYS A 169 17.68 9.83 -1.91
C LYS A 169 16.70 10.89 -1.39
N ASN A 170 15.97 11.56 -2.28
CA ASN A 170 15.00 12.61 -1.99
C ASN A 170 13.60 12.08 -1.65
N VAL A 171 13.33 10.78 -1.81
CA VAL A 171 12.08 10.13 -1.40
C VAL A 171 12.28 9.49 -0.04
N ARG A 172 11.61 10.01 0.99
CA ARG A 172 11.85 9.59 2.37
C ARG A 172 10.75 8.63 2.86
N CYS A 173 11.06 7.34 2.91
CA CYS A 173 10.23 6.30 3.53
C CYS A 173 10.90 5.78 4.81
N GLY A 174 10.18 5.76 5.94
CA GLY A 174 10.70 5.31 7.25
C GLY A 174 11.40 6.39 8.08
N LYS A 175 12.12 5.99 9.14
CA LYS A 175 12.76 6.89 10.13
C LYS A 175 13.74 7.92 9.52
N GLN A 176 14.29 7.64 8.34
CA GLN A 176 15.16 8.57 7.60
C GLN A 176 14.40 9.84 7.14
N GLY A 177 13.07 9.78 7.01
CA GLY A 177 12.21 10.94 6.78
C GLY A 177 12.14 11.88 7.97
N ALA A 178 11.83 11.32 9.14
CA ALA A 178 11.63 12.07 10.37
C ALA A 178 12.91 12.79 10.84
N ILE A 179 14.08 12.13 10.77
CA ILE A 179 15.36 12.71 11.23
C ILE A 179 15.80 13.85 10.31
N SER A 180 15.66 13.67 8.99
CA SER A 180 16.03 14.68 8.00
C SER A 180 15.11 15.90 8.06
N ASP A 181 13.81 15.72 8.34
CA ASP A 181 12.86 16.84 8.50
C ASP A 181 13.08 17.63 9.79
N VAL A 182 13.47 16.97 10.88
CA VAL A 182 13.84 17.64 12.14
C VAL A 182 15.14 18.42 11.98
N ARG A 183 16.13 17.87 11.25
CA ARG A 183 17.40 18.54 10.97
C ARG A 183 17.23 19.77 10.07
N GLU A 184 16.44 19.64 9.00
CA GLU A 184 16.16 20.74 8.07
C GLU A 184 15.35 21.87 8.74
N ARG A 185 14.46 21.55 9.70
CA ARG A 185 13.80 22.58 10.53
C ARG A 185 14.73 23.25 11.55
N ARG A 186 15.78 22.58 12.01
CA ARG A 186 16.78 23.17 12.93
C ARG A 186 17.81 24.01 12.21
N GLU A 187 18.13 23.68 10.97
CA GLU A 187 19.12 24.39 10.14
C GLU A 187 18.51 25.55 9.33
N ALA A 188 17.17 25.66 9.27
CA ALA A 188 16.52 26.85 8.73
C ALA A 188 16.76 28.04 9.68
N PRO A 189 17.44 29.11 9.25
CA PRO A 189 17.67 30.27 10.10
C PRO A 189 16.32 30.94 10.41
N SER A 190 15.99 30.96 11.70
CA SER A 190 15.01 31.89 12.26
C SER A 190 15.49 33.31 11.96
N GLY A 191 15.00 33.90 10.87
CA GLY A 191 15.51 35.20 10.42
C GLY A 191 14.56 35.96 9.50
N SER A 192 13.47 36.47 10.07
CA SER A 192 12.95 37.85 9.83
C SER A 192 11.63 37.99 10.61
N GLY A 193 11.39 38.96 11.47
CA GLY A 193 12.17 40.08 11.95
C GLY A 193 11.20 41.00 12.70
N GLN A 194 11.61 41.55 13.84
CA GLN A 194 11.17 42.89 14.23
C GLN A 194 12.14 43.46 15.28
N LYS A 195 13.17 44.15 14.79
CA LYS A 195 13.71 45.33 15.46
C LYS A 195 13.13 46.54 14.74
N LYS A 196 12.22 47.24 15.40
CA LYS A 196 12.25 48.68 15.67
C LYS A 196 11.09 49.00 16.60
#